data_AF-A0A7K3L3W1-F1
#
_entry.id   AF-A0A7K3L3W1-F1
#
_cell.length_a   1.000
_cell.length_b   1.000
_cell.length_c   1.000
_cell.angle_alpha   90.00
_cell.angle_beta   90.00
_cell.angle_gamma   90.00
#
_symmetry.space_group_name_H-M   'P 1'
#
loop_
_entity.id
_entity.type
_entity.pdbx_description
1 polymer ?
#
loop_
_entity_poly.entity_id
_entity_poly.type
_entity_poly.pdbx_seq_one_letter_code
_entity_poly.pdbx_strand_id
1 'polypeptide(L)'
;GSMAVNEWVGCFVGPDGKWVPGYQGSFRPGGPGDAEGPTTPGNPSTPDEPSNPSQPSEPNLPVEPTDFDRSDVFNRQDMGNDFICTGVRYYKNNVLVGGGIVIDAYQGSQRELTIPNSIDGLPVVSASLDTDKANLSSTELTSIRIEPSTTLTEVVIDMQELETLDIGECPSLKALYINQAGVTGGRIGRLSALDLTGCPNLTHFGLDSNAVIKTLDLSSCSKLEEVNINRNRLTSLSLEGLSALKSVDCTNNALASLDISGCTALAVLNCYDNNLTALDADGCGSLRELNCAHNKIASLSLRGCDKLLTISISDNNLQTFDPSALPSLKVLSCGSGDVADMSKIEAWGIKDGNGAWIRKDLV
;
A
#
# COMPACT_ATOMS: atom_id res chain seq x y z
N GLY A 1 24.52 27.49 17.26
CA GLY A 1 25.06 27.82 15.92
C GLY A 1 25.11 26.56 15.10
N SER A 2 24.82 26.68 13.80
CA SER A 2 24.70 25.67 12.73
C SER A 2 23.60 24.61 12.96
N MET A 3 22.41 24.70 12.33
CA MET A 3 22.12 24.36 10.93
C MET A 3 22.73 23.03 10.49
N ALA A 4 21.87 22.00 10.38
CA ALA A 4 22.06 20.88 9.47
C ALA A 4 20.92 20.96 8.45
N VAL A 5 21.31 21.16 7.19
CA VAL A 5 20.45 21.22 6.02
C VAL A 5 20.84 20.03 5.15
N ASN A 6 19.83 19.45 4.49
CA ASN A 6 19.87 18.52 3.35
C ASN A 6 20.14 17.04 3.65
N GLU A 7 19.09 16.24 3.53
CA GLU A 7 19.16 15.05 2.68
C GLU A 7 18.05 15.13 1.62
N TRP A 8 18.50 15.14 0.37
CA TRP A 8 17.70 15.06 -0.84
C TRP A 8 17.24 13.60 -1.03
N VAL A 9 15.99 13.40 -1.43
CA VAL A 9 15.50 12.13 -1.99
C VAL A 9 14.83 12.46 -3.32
N GLY A 10 15.42 11.99 -4.40
CA GLY A 10 14.82 12.05 -5.74
C GLY A 10 15.50 11.03 -6.62
N CYS A 11 14.72 10.22 -7.33
CA CYS A 11 15.22 9.31 -8.36
C CYS A 11 14.40 9.41 -9.66
N PHE A 12 15.11 9.27 -10.78
CA PHE A 12 14.68 9.42 -12.17
C PHE A 12 14.51 8.06 -12.86
N VAL A 13 13.73 7.98 -13.95
CA VAL A 13 13.89 6.97 -15.04
C VAL A 13 13.56 7.59 -16.41
N GLY A 14 14.39 7.30 -17.42
CA GLY A 14 14.25 7.74 -18.83
C GLY A 14 13.45 6.79 -19.74
N PRO A 15 13.38 7.09 -21.06
CA PRO A 15 12.35 6.58 -21.98
C PRO A 15 12.46 5.11 -22.45
N ASP A 16 13.47 4.33 -22.02
CA ASP A 16 13.70 2.94 -22.49
C ASP A 16 13.36 1.85 -21.46
N GLY A 17 12.82 2.22 -20.30
CA GLY A 17 12.20 1.27 -19.37
C GLY A 17 13.16 0.27 -18.71
N LYS A 18 14.44 0.63 -18.50
CA LYS A 18 15.40 -0.18 -17.73
C LYS A 18 15.84 0.50 -16.42
N TRP A 19 16.00 -0.32 -15.37
CA TRP A 19 16.36 0.06 -13.99
C TRP A 19 17.88 0.22 -13.77
N VAL A 20 18.28 1.13 -12.86
CA VAL A 20 19.61 1.15 -12.21
C VAL A 20 19.42 1.42 -10.71
N PRO A 21 19.99 0.63 -9.78
CA PRO A 21 19.72 0.78 -8.35
C PRO A 21 20.67 1.75 -7.63
N GLY A 22 20.13 2.50 -6.67
CA GLY A 22 20.87 3.26 -5.64
C GLY A 22 20.28 2.99 -4.24
N TYR A 23 21.14 2.79 -3.25
CA TYR A 23 20.81 2.30 -1.89
C TYR A 23 20.81 3.45 -0.85
N GLN A 24 19.99 3.35 0.21
CA GLN A 24 20.13 4.12 1.47
C GLN A 24 20.20 3.17 2.68
N GLY A 25 21.22 3.35 3.53
CA GLY A 25 21.19 3.03 4.96
C GLY A 25 21.29 4.35 5.73
N SER A 26 20.86 4.54 6.97
CA SER A 26 20.39 3.62 8.02
C SER A 26 19.65 4.43 9.09
N PHE A 27 18.53 3.92 9.60
CA PHE A 27 17.93 4.35 10.87
C PHE A 27 18.87 3.92 12.02
N ARG A 28 19.15 4.79 13.00
CA ARG A 28 19.77 4.39 14.28
C ARG A 28 19.07 5.05 15.46
N PRO A 29 18.85 4.30 16.54
CA PRO A 29 19.02 4.86 17.87
C PRO A 29 20.00 4.00 18.69
N GLY A 30 21.10 4.61 19.13
CA GLY A 30 22.06 4.04 20.09
C GLY A 30 23.49 3.92 19.55
N GLY A 31 24.37 4.84 19.94
CA GLY A 31 25.83 4.64 19.95
C GLY A 31 26.37 4.76 21.39
N PRO A 32 27.69 4.65 21.63
CA PRO A 32 28.81 4.52 20.67
C PRO A 32 29.93 3.52 21.05
N GLY A 33 30.88 3.33 20.10
CA GLY A 33 32.28 2.91 20.33
C GLY A 33 32.67 1.61 19.62
N ASP A 34 33.73 1.48 18.80
CA ASP A 34 34.68 2.37 18.13
C ASP A 34 35.35 1.55 16.99
N ALA A 35 35.97 2.25 16.04
CA ALA A 35 36.64 1.79 14.81
C ALA A 35 37.95 0.96 15.08
N GLU A 36 38.73 0.36 14.16
CA GLU A 36 39.16 0.58 12.76
C GLU A 36 39.74 -0.75 12.18
N GLY A 37 39.72 -1.02 10.86
CA GLY A 37 40.95 -1.05 10.03
C GLY A 37 41.23 -2.39 9.29
N PRO A 38 42.01 -2.44 8.17
CA PRO A 38 41.68 -3.22 6.95
C PRO A 38 42.61 -4.40 6.56
N THR A 39 42.16 -5.34 5.68
CA THR A 39 42.86 -5.95 4.50
C THR A 39 42.14 -7.23 3.94
N THR A 40 42.06 -7.34 2.60
CA THR A 40 41.50 -8.44 1.73
C THR A 40 42.38 -9.71 1.67
N PRO A 41 42.07 -10.83 0.93
CA PRO A 41 40.82 -11.37 0.31
C PRO A 41 40.54 -12.89 0.56
N GLY A 42 39.34 -13.42 0.24
CA GLY A 42 39.17 -14.86 -0.05
C GLY A 42 37.76 -15.50 -0.03
N ASN A 43 37.04 -15.42 -1.17
CA ASN A 43 36.13 -16.45 -1.76
C ASN A 43 34.88 -16.95 -0.95
N PRO A 44 33.93 -17.70 -1.54
CA PRO A 44 32.73 -17.15 -2.19
C PRO A 44 31.38 -17.74 -1.70
N SER A 45 30.28 -17.07 -2.06
CA SER A 45 28.91 -17.59 -2.23
C SER A 45 28.16 -18.14 -1.01
N THR A 46 27.11 -17.42 -0.59
CA THR A 46 25.84 -18.00 -0.12
C THR A 46 24.70 -16.96 -0.25
N PRO A 47 23.44 -17.42 -0.37
CA PRO A 47 22.42 -16.84 -1.25
C PRO A 47 21.43 -15.88 -0.55
N ASP A 48 20.74 -15.12 -1.41
CA ASP A 48 19.72 -14.11 -1.12
C ASP A 48 18.68 -14.51 -0.05
N GLU A 49 18.51 -13.64 0.95
CA GLU A 49 17.37 -13.61 1.87
C GLU A 49 16.26 -12.68 1.33
N PRO A 50 14.97 -12.93 1.67
CA PRO A 50 13.82 -12.38 0.98
C PRO A 50 13.42 -10.97 1.43
N SER A 51 12.97 -10.17 0.46
CA SER A 51 12.48 -8.79 0.59
C SER A 51 11.19 -8.66 1.43
N ASN A 52 11.23 -7.73 2.38
CA ASN A 52 10.13 -7.18 3.18
C ASN A 52 9.17 -6.32 2.30
N PRO A 53 7.82 -6.43 2.41
CA PRO A 53 6.89 -5.64 1.61
C PRO A 53 6.51 -4.30 2.29
N SER A 54 6.05 -3.34 1.47
CA SER A 54 5.40 -2.06 1.86
C SER A 54 6.32 -0.82 1.96
N GLN A 55 6.59 -0.20 0.81
CA GLN A 55 6.89 1.24 0.68
C GLN A 55 5.96 1.81 -0.39
N PRO A 56 5.34 2.99 -0.19
CA PRO A 56 4.49 3.61 -1.20
C PRO A 56 5.30 3.93 -2.46
N SER A 57 4.69 3.68 -3.63
CA SER A 57 5.21 4.04 -4.94
C SER A 57 5.55 5.54 -5.00
N GLU A 58 6.68 5.92 -5.61
CA GLU A 58 6.99 7.34 -5.86
C GLU A 58 6.05 7.94 -6.93
N PRO A 59 5.66 9.22 -6.81
CA PRO A 59 4.77 9.89 -7.76
C PRO A 59 5.42 10.08 -9.13
N ASN A 60 4.64 9.88 -10.20
CA ASN A 60 5.12 10.11 -11.57
C ASN A 60 5.30 11.62 -11.84
N LEU A 61 6.52 12.04 -12.16
CA LEU A 61 6.80 13.38 -12.69
C LEU A 61 6.13 13.59 -14.08
N PRO A 62 5.83 14.85 -14.47
CA PRO A 62 5.29 15.17 -15.80
C PRO A 62 6.23 14.77 -16.93
N VAL A 63 5.66 14.54 -18.12
CA VAL A 63 6.40 14.21 -19.35
C VAL A 63 7.32 15.37 -19.74
N GLU A 64 8.62 15.11 -19.90
CA GLU A 64 9.58 16.08 -20.43
C GLU A 64 9.15 16.56 -21.83
N PRO A 65 8.98 17.87 -22.05
CA PRO A 65 8.76 18.40 -23.40
C PRO A 65 9.93 17.99 -24.31
N THR A 66 9.67 17.67 -25.57
CA THR A 66 10.76 17.29 -26.50
C THR A 66 11.59 18.48 -26.99
N ASP A 67 11.27 19.69 -26.55
CA ASP A 67 11.77 20.96 -27.10
C ASP A 67 11.88 22.01 -25.98
N PHE A 68 12.82 21.80 -25.05
CA PHE A 68 13.20 22.75 -24.01
C PHE A 68 14.73 22.86 -23.95
N ASP A 69 15.25 24.02 -23.57
CA ASP A 69 16.68 24.31 -23.52
C ASP A 69 17.23 24.26 -22.08
N ARG A 70 16.34 24.31 -21.08
CA ARG A 70 16.70 24.35 -19.66
C ARG A 70 15.59 23.77 -18.77
N SER A 71 15.98 23.02 -17.74
CA SER A 71 15.09 22.60 -16.66
C SER A 71 15.57 23.14 -15.31
N ASP A 72 14.64 23.59 -14.47
CA ASP A 72 14.90 23.99 -13.08
C ASP A 72 14.12 23.08 -12.12
N VAL A 73 14.84 22.33 -11.29
CA VAL A 73 14.26 21.56 -10.18
C VAL A 73 14.30 22.41 -8.92
N PHE A 74 13.19 22.49 -8.20
CA PHE A 74 13.12 23.17 -6.92
C PHE A 74 12.64 22.20 -5.84
N ASN A 75 13.21 22.35 -4.64
CA ASN A 75 12.88 21.51 -3.50
C ASN A 75 12.34 22.36 -2.36
N ARG A 76 11.26 21.87 -1.74
CA ARG A 76 10.61 22.46 -0.56
C ARG A 76 10.53 23.98 -0.64
N GLN A 77 9.84 24.48 -1.64
CA GLN A 77 9.47 25.89 -1.68
C GLN A 77 8.06 26.05 -1.15
N ASP A 78 7.90 27.02 -0.25
CA ASP A 78 6.61 27.63 0.00
C ASP A 78 6.27 28.47 -1.23
N MET A 79 5.32 27.98 -2.04
CA MET A 79 4.87 28.64 -3.26
C MET A 79 3.76 29.68 -2.98
N GLY A 80 3.52 30.01 -1.71
CA GLY A 80 2.27 30.64 -1.29
C GLY A 80 1.14 29.60 -1.21
N ASN A 81 0.10 29.91 -0.43
CA ASN A 81 -1.04 29.03 -0.14
C ASN A 81 -0.74 27.89 0.86
N ASP A 82 0.28 28.07 1.70
CA ASP A 82 0.65 27.15 2.78
C ASP A 82 1.00 25.72 2.33
N PHE A 83 1.37 25.53 1.06
CA PHE A 83 1.89 24.26 0.57
C PHE A 83 3.40 24.27 0.53
N ILE A 84 4.01 23.18 0.99
CA ILE A 84 5.42 22.89 0.78
C ILE A 84 5.50 22.00 -0.45
N CYS A 85 6.12 22.50 -1.51
CA CYS A 85 6.16 21.82 -2.80
C CYS A 85 7.58 21.53 -3.28
N THR A 86 7.70 20.43 -4.00
CA THR A 86 8.81 20.11 -4.91
C THR A 86 8.31 20.14 -6.35
N GLY A 87 9.21 20.24 -7.31
CA GLY A 87 8.81 20.17 -8.71
C GLY A 87 9.89 20.53 -9.70
N VAL A 88 9.49 20.49 -10.96
CA VAL A 88 10.35 20.77 -12.12
C VAL A 88 9.69 21.78 -13.04
N ARG A 89 10.49 22.69 -13.59
CA ARG A 89 10.10 23.66 -14.61
C ARG A 89 10.93 23.44 -15.87
N TYR A 90 10.31 23.44 -17.03
CA TYR A 90 10.96 23.34 -18.33
C TYR A 90 10.84 24.67 -19.07
N TYR A 91 11.95 25.17 -19.62
CA TYR A 91 12.02 26.46 -20.30
C TYR A 91 12.55 26.31 -21.73
N LYS A 92 11.97 27.06 -22.65
CA LYS A 92 12.49 27.27 -24.01
C LYS A 92 12.67 28.77 -24.25
N ASN A 93 13.86 29.21 -24.66
CA ASN A 93 14.18 30.64 -24.80
C ASN A 93 13.82 31.49 -23.55
N ASN A 94 14.09 30.98 -22.34
CA ASN A 94 13.70 31.58 -21.05
C ASN A 94 12.18 31.75 -20.81
N VAL A 95 11.32 31.12 -21.62
CA VAL A 95 9.87 31.05 -21.41
C VAL A 95 9.51 29.69 -20.82
N LEU A 96 8.72 29.65 -19.75
CA LEU A 96 8.23 28.40 -19.16
C LEU A 96 7.33 27.69 -20.19
N VAL A 97 7.68 26.46 -20.56
CA VAL A 97 6.96 25.63 -21.55
C VAL A 97 6.31 24.39 -20.95
N GLY A 98 6.66 24.02 -19.72
CA GLY A 98 6.07 22.89 -19.03
C GLY A 98 6.67 22.68 -17.64
N GLY A 99 6.23 21.64 -16.97
CA GLY A 99 6.70 21.27 -15.63
C GLY A 99 5.62 20.56 -14.84
N GLY A 100 5.85 20.39 -13.55
CA GLY A 100 4.90 19.73 -12.67
C GLY A 100 5.29 19.88 -11.22
N ILE A 101 4.27 19.85 -10.39
CA ILE A 101 4.36 20.15 -8.97
C ILE A 101 3.92 18.94 -8.17
N VAL A 102 4.73 18.61 -7.17
CA VAL A 102 4.41 17.66 -6.11
C VAL A 102 4.18 18.47 -4.84
N ILE A 103 3.00 18.34 -4.26
CA ILE A 103 2.73 18.89 -2.93
C ILE A 103 3.28 17.88 -1.93
N ASP A 104 4.34 18.23 -1.20
CA ASP A 104 4.96 17.34 -0.22
C ASP A 104 4.30 17.42 1.15
N ALA A 105 3.75 18.60 1.46
CA ALA A 105 3.04 18.87 2.70
C ALA A 105 2.14 20.10 2.59
N TYR A 106 1.21 20.19 3.53
CA TYR A 106 0.50 21.41 3.88
C TYR A 106 1.08 21.93 5.21
N GLN A 107 1.04 23.23 5.46
CA GLN A 107 1.46 23.85 6.73
C GLN A 107 0.49 24.95 7.20
N GLY A 108 -0.67 25.05 6.55
CA GLY A 108 -1.64 26.08 6.86
C GLY A 108 -2.50 25.71 8.06
N SER A 109 -3.32 26.67 8.51
CA SER A 109 -4.20 26.49 9.66
C SER A 109 -5.67 26.36 9.29
N GLN A 110 -5.98 26.17 8.00
CA GLN A 110 -7.36 26.10 7.55
C GLN A 110 -7.99 24.76 7.95
N ARG A 111 -9.29 24.82 8.25
CA ARG A 111 -10.11 23.63 8.52
C ARG A 111 -10.47 22.87 7.24
N GLU A 112 -10.50 23.58 6.12
CA GLU A 112 -10.81 23.05 4.79
C GLU A 112 -9.67 23.41 3.83
N LEU A 113 -9.21 22.41 3.08
CA LEU A 113 -8.14 22.56 2.10
C LEU A 113 -8.66 22.20 0.72
N THR A 114 -8.38 23.04 -0.27
CA THR A 114 -8.55 22.68 -1.68
C THR A 114 -7.18 22.44 -2.28
N ILE A 115 -6.92 21.21 -2.74
CA ILE A 115 -5.76 20.88 -3.57
C ILE A 115 -6.07 21.39 -4.99
N PRO A 116 -5.36 22.41 -5.48
CA PRO A 116 -5.61 22.96 -6.79
C PRO A 116 -5.08 22.03 -7.89
N ASN A 117 -5.64 22.10 -9.09
CA ASN A 117 -5.10 21.34 -10.23
C ASN A 117 -3.77 21.91 -10.76
N SER A 118 -3.42 23.14 -10.38
CA SER A 118 -2.18 23.81 -10.77
C SER A 118 -1.74 24.84 -9.72
N ILE A 119 -0.42 25.06 -9.63
CA ILE A 119 0.20 26.10 -8.79
C ILE A 119 1.18 26.86 -9.69
N ASP A 120 1.12 28.20 -9.70
CA ASP A 120 1.94 29.06 -10.57
C ASP A 120 1.93 28.67 -12.06
N GLY A 121 0.78 28.20 -12.56
CA GLY A 121 0.60 27.79 -13.96
C GLY A 121 1.20 26.42 -14.32
N LEU A 122 1.71 25.67 -13.34
CA LEU A 122 2.18 24.31 -13.54
C LEU A 122 1.18 23.30 -12.97
N PRO A 123 0.96 22.17 -13.66
CA PRO A 123 0.04 21.15 -13.19
C PRO A 123 0.54 20.48 -11.91
N VAL A 124 -0.38 20.22 -10.98
CA VAL A 124 -0.11 19.33 -9.85
C VAL A 124 -0.19 17.89 -10.33
N VAL A 125 0.87 17.10 -10.09
CA VAL A 125 1.00 15.71 -10.55
C VAL A 125 0.89 14.70 -9.42
N SER A 126 1.18 15.12 -8.19
CA SER A 126 0.85 14.37 -6.97
C SER A 126 0.70 15.28 -5.77
N ALA A 127 0.04 14.75 -4.75
CA ALA A 127 -0.10 15.42 -3.46
C ALA A 127 0.08 14.42 -2.31
N SER A 128 0.91 14.79 -1.35
CA SER A 128 1.10 14.10 -0.09
C SER A 128 0.77 15.06 1.04
N LEU A 129 -0.19 14.69 1.86
CA LEU A 129 -0.60 15.42 3.05
C LEU A 129 -0.36 14.52 4.25
N ASP A 130 0.76 14.75 4.93
CA ASP A 130 1.19 13.94 6.07
C ASP A 130 1.23 14.82 7.32
N THR A 131 0.24 14.61 8.19
CA THR A 131 0.11 15.42 9.41
C THR A 131 1.24 15.19 10.44
N ASP A 132 1.97 14.08 10.32
CA ASP A 132 3.05 13.69 11.22
C ASP A 132 4.43 14.23 10.75
N LYS A 133 4.65 14.38 9.43
CA LYS A 133 5.93 14.89 8.87
C LYS A 133 6.07 16.40 8.83
N ALA A 134 4.96 17.15 8.89
CA ALA A 134 4.96 18.57 8.59
C ALA A 134 4.72 19.48 9.81
N ASN A 135 4.85 18.97 11.04
CA ASN A 135 4.46 19.72 12.25
C ASN A 135 2.97 20.14 12.20
N LEU A 136 2.19 19.40 11.40
CA LEU A 136 0.78 19.60 11.09
C LEU A 136 -0.14 19.08 12.22
N SER A 137 0.43 18.60 13.32
CA SER A 137 -0.27 18.22 14.55
C SER A 137 -1.08 19.37 15.17
N SER A 138 -0.88 20.61 14.70
CA SER A 138 -1.66 21.80 15.06
C SER A 138 -2.75 22.18 14.04
N THR A 139 -3.05 21.37 13.03
CA THR A 139 -4.06 21.74 12.03
C THR A 139 -5.46 21.33 12.44
N GLU A 140 -6.41 22.27 12.30
CA GLU A 140 -7.85 21.99 12.37
C GLU A 140 -8.35 21.34 11.06
N LEU A 141 -7.46 20.93 10.16
CA LEU A 141 -7.80 20.42 8.84
C LEU A 141 -8.58 19.12 8.97
N THR A 142 -9.85 19.18 8.58
CA THR A 142 -10.80 18.06 8.66
C THR A 142 -11.46 17.77 7.32
N SER A 143 -11.30 18.66 6.34
CA SER A 143 -11.91 18.52 5.01
C SER A 143 -10.89 18.79 3.91
N ILE A 144 -10.81 17.88 2.94
CA ILE A 144 -10.02 18.06 1.73
C ILE A 144 -10.95 17.98 0.52
N ARG A 145 -10.80 18.94 -0.39
CA ARG A 145 -11.35 18.90 -1.73
C ARG A 145 -10.21 18.86 -2.74
N ILE A 146 -10.33 18.01 -3.75
CA ILE A 146 -9.40 17.96 -4.88
C ILE A 146 -10.12 18.54 -6.09
N GLU A 147 -9.53 19.57 -6.70
CA GLU A 147 -10.05 20.09 -7.96
C GLU A 147 -9.95 19.04 -9.07
N PRO A 148 -10.92 18.99 -10.02
CA PRO A 148 -10.83 18.14 -11.18
C PRO A 148 -9.47 18.28 -11.88
N SER A 149 -8.79 17.15 -12.08
CA SER A 149 -7.41 17.11 -12.56
C SER A 149 -7.18 15.95 -13.52
N THR A 150 -6.56 16.26 -14.66
CA THR A 150 -6.12 15.27 -15.65
C THR A 150 -4.63 14.94 -15.53
N THR A 151 -3.94 15.54 -14.57
CA THR A 151 -2.49 15.37 -14.36
C THR A 151 -2.15 14.75 -13.02
N LEU A 152 -3.06 14.81 -12.05
CA LEU A 152 -2.87 14.21 -10.72
C LEU A 152 -2.87 12.68 -10.84
N THR A 153 -1.76 12.05 -10.47
CA THR A 153 -1.55 10.60 -10.59
C THR A 153 -1.52 9.88 -9.25
N GLU A 154 -1.19 10.59 -8.17
CA GLU A 154 -1.10 10.03 -6.83
C GLU A 154 -1.55 11.02 -5.76
N VAL A 155 -2.29 10.51 -4.78
CA VAL A 155 -2.69 11.24 -3.58
C VAL A 155 -2.42 10.37 -2.35
N VAL A 156 -1.67 10.91 -1.40
CA VAL A 156 -1.43 10.30 -0.08
C VAL A 156 -1.95 11.25 0.99
N ILE A 157 -2.80 10.75 1.87
CA ILE A 157 -3.37 11.52 2.98
C ILE A 157 -3.17 10.71 4.26
N ASP A 158 -2.26 11.16 5.11
CA ASP A 158 -2.05 10.63 6.47
C ASP A 158 -2.60 11.64 7.48
N MET A 159 -3.87 11.43 7.84
CA MET A 159 -4.68 12.39 8.58
C MET A 159 -5.74 11.71 9.45
N GLN A 160 -5.46 11.61 10.74
CA GLN A 160 -6.38 11.02 11.71
C GLN A 160 -7.74 11.75 11.80
N GLU A 161 -7.74 13.08 11.68
CA GLU A 161 -8.94 13.90 11.91
C GLU A 161 -9.75 14.18 10.63
N LEU A 162 -9.38 13.60 9.46
CA LEU A 162 -10.11 13.81 8.21
C LEU A 162 -11.55 13.31 8.31
N GLU A 163 -12.52 14.21 8.16
CA GLU A 163 -13.97 13.96 8.23
C GLU A 163 -14.58 13.84 6.82
N THR A 164 -14.08 14.61 5.86
CA THR A 164 -14.57 14.62 4.47
C THR A 164 -13.44 14.69 3.45
N LEU A 165 -13.58 13.90 2.40
CA LEU A 165 -12.71 13.92 1.22
C LEU A 165 -13.58 13.95 -0.03
N ASP A 166 -13.49 15.04 -0.78
CA ASP A 166 -14.15 15.21 -2.07
C ASP A 166 -13.11 15.10 -3.18
N ILE A 167 -13.14 13.98 -3.89
CA ILE A 167 -12.27 13.71 -5.03
C ILE A 167 -13.07 14.06 -6.27
N GLY A 168 -12.83 15.25 -6.83
CA GLY A 168 -13.42 15.64 -8.10
C GLY A 168 -13.04 14.69 -9.24
N GLU A 169 -13.43 15.02 -10.48
CA GLU A 169 -13.07 14.22 -11.66
C GLU A 169 -11.55 14.15 -11.87
N CYS A 170 -10.94 13.03 -11.47
CA CYS A 170 -9.50 12.79 -11.48
C CYS A 170 -9.16 11.53 -12.30
N PRO A 171 -9.43 11.51 -13.63
CA PRO A 171 -9.28 10.31 -14.44
C PRO A 171 -7.83 9.83 -14.57
N SER A 172 -6.82 10.63 -14.24
CA SER A 172 -5.41 10.22 -14.28
C SER A 172 -4.91 9.65 -12.96
N LEU A 173 -5.73 9.67 -11.90
CA LEU A 173 -5.35 9.18 -10.58
C LEU A 173 -5.18 7.65 -10.64
N LYS A 174 -3.97 7.20 -10.32
CA LYS A 174 -3.58 5.78 -10.30
C LYS A 174 -3.45 5.24 -8.89
N ALA A 175 -3.10 6.10 -7.93
CA ALA A 175 -2.87 5.73 -6.55
C ALA A 175 -3.57 6.71 -5.60
N LEU A 176 -4.31 6.16 -4.64
CA LEU A 176 -4.97 6.92 -3.58
C LEU A 176 -4.78 6.17 -2.26
N TYR A 177 -4.09 6.79 -1.31
CA TYR A 177 -3.85 6.23 0.00
C TYR A 177 -4.37 7.18 1.08
N ILE A 178 -5.24 6.67 1.93
CA ILE A 178 -5.83 7.41 3.06
C ILE A 178 -5.53 6.60 4.31
N ASN A 179 -4.73 7.16 5.22
CA ASN A 179 -4.40 6.58 6.51
C ASN A 179 -4.97 7.48 7.62
N GLN A 180 -5.75 6.89 8.53
CA GLN A 180 -6.30 7.60 9.69
C GLN A 180 -5.89 7.00 11.04
N ALA A 181 -4.86 6.15 11.08
CA ALA A 181 -4.42 5.49 12.31
C ALA A 181 -3.94 6.52 13.37
N GLY A 182 -3.21 7.55 12.90
CA GLY A 182 -2.51 8.55 13.73
C GLY A 182 -1.51 7.93 14.74
N VAL A 183 -0.80 8.80 15.47
CA VAL A 183 0.39 8.41 16.28
C VAL A 183 0.11 7.42 17.42
N THR A 184 -1.11 7.36 17.94
CA THR A 184 -1.44 6.55 19.13
C THR A 184 -2.25 5.28 18.84
N GLY A 185 -2.58 5.00 17.57
CA GLY A 185 -3.22 3.74 17.12
C GLY A 185 -4.57 3.38 17.77
N GLY A 186 -5.13 4.25 18.62
CA GLY A 186 -6.33 3.98 19.43
C GLY A 186 -7.51 4.92 19.14
N ARG A 187 -7.35 5.89 18.24
CA ARG A 187 -8.45 6.75 17.78
C ARG A 187 -8.99 6.20 16.46
N ILE A 188 -10.28 6.40 16.27
CA ILE A 188 -11.03 5.96 15.10
C ILE A 188 -10.95 7.07 14.04
N GLY A 189 -10.55 6.73 12.82
CA GLY A 189 -10.65 7.64 11.67
C GLY A 189 -12.08 8.15 11.46
N ARG A 190 -12.23 9.40 11.03
CA ARG A 190 -13.54 10.09 11.00
C ARG A 190 -14.19 10.15 9.62
N LEU A 191 -13.48 9.78 8.56
CA LEU A 191 -14.01 9.92 7.21
C LEU A 191 -15.23 9.00 7.08
N SER A 192 -16.37 9.54 6.69
CA SER A 192 -17.66 8.84 6.82
C SER A 192 -18.18 8.25 5.51
N ALA A 193 -17.72 8.78 4.39
CA ALA A 193 -18.05 8.34 3.04
C ALA A 193 -16.87 8.63 2.12
N LEU A 194 -16.80 7.88 1.03
CA LEU A 194 -15.82 8.08 -0.03
C LEU A 194 -16.47 7.74 -1.37
N ASP A 195 -16.41 8.68 -2.29
CA ASP A 195 -16.86 8.50 -3.67
C ASP A 195 -15.63 8.37 -4.58
N LEU A 196 -15.56 7.28 -5.33
CA LEU A 196 -14.47 6.97 -6.26
C LEU A 196 -14.91 7.01 -7.73
N THR A 197 -16.13 7.48 -8.03
CA THR A 197 -16.68 7.52 -9.39
C THR A 197 -15.83 8.37 -10.34
N GLY A 198 -15.20 9.43 -9.85
CA GLY A 198 -14.26 10.29 -10.60
C GLY A 198 -12.86 9.70 -10.81
N CYS A 199 -12.58 8.48 -10.35
CA CYS A 199 -11.24 7.87 -10.37
C CYS A 199 -11.18 6.54 -11.16
N PRO A 200 -11.64 6.47 -12.43
CA PRO A 200 -11.80 5.21 -13.16
C PRO A 200 -10.50 4.46 -13.49
N ASN A 201 -9.34 5.12 -13.39
CA ASN A 201 -8.03 4.53 -13.69
C ASN A 201 -7.20 4.19 -12.45
N LEU A 202 -7.85 4.13 -11.28
CA LEU A 202 -7.19 3.74 -10.04
C LEU A 202 -6.66 2.30 -10.16
N THR A 203 -5.40 2.13 -9.80
CA THR A 203 -4.69 0.84 -9.79
C THR A 203 -4.30 0.42 -8.38
N HIS A 204 -4.08 1.38 -7.49
CA HIS A 204 -3.72 1.15 -6.10
C HIS A 204 -4.65 1.99 -5.21
N PHE A 205 -5.29 1.34 -4.26
CA PHE A 205 -6.20 1.99 -3.32
C PHE A 205 -5.92 1.55 -1.89
N GLY A 206 -5.70 2.53 -1.01
CA GLY A 206 -5.51 2.35 0.41
C GLY A 206 -6.51 3.17 1.23
N LEU A 207 -7.19 2.51 2.18
CA LEU A 207 -8.02 3.13 3.20
C LEU A 207 -7.77 2.40 4.52
N ASP A 208 -6.82 2.89 5.31
CA ASP A 208 -6.41 2.29 6.60
C ASP A 208 -7.07 3.04 7.77
N SER A 209 -7.54 2.26 8.75
CA SER A 209 -7.92 2.74 10.09
C SER A 209 -9.12 3.70 10.08
N ASN A 210 -10.06 3.48 9.16
CA ASN A 210 -11.34 4.16 9.09
C ASN A 210 -12.49 3.31 9.66
N ALA A 211 -12.75 3.47 10.96
CA ALA A 211 -13.78 2.66 11.61
C ALA A 211 -15.23 3.16 11.37
N VAL A 212 -15.43 4.20 10.56
CA VAL A 212 -16.76 4.79 10.30
C VAL A 212 -17.34 4.31 8.97
N ILE A 213 -16.51 4.11 7.94
CA ILE A 213 -16.93 3.56 6.65
C ILE A 213 -17.33 2.09 6.82
N LYS A 214 -18.61 1.81 6.54
CA LYS A 214 -19.20 0.46 6.59
C LYS A 214 -19.38 -0.18 5.22
N THR A 215 -19.43 0.65 4.19
CA THR A 215 -19.65 0.25 2.80
C THR A 215 -18.72 1.05 1.92
N LEU A 216 -18.12 0.38 0.94
CA LEU A 216 -17.21 0.98 -0.02
C LEU A 216 -17.57 0.43 -1.40
N ASP A 217 -17.80 1.34 -2.35
CA ASP A 217 -18.09 0.98 -3.75
C ASP A 217 -16.82 1.12 -4.60
N LEU A 218 -16.35 -0.01 -5.12
CA LEU A 218 -15.17 -0.08 -5.99
C LEU A 218 -15.54 -0.32 -7.47
N SER A 219 -16.84 -0.34 -7.81
CA SER A 219 -17.32 -0.74 -9.15
C SER A 219 -16.81 0.14 -10.29
N SER A 220 -16.53 1.42 -10.01
CA SER A 220 -15.96 2.35 -11.00
C SER A 220 -14.45 2.14 -11.23
N CYS A 221 -13.77 1.41 -10.35
CA CYS A 221 -12.32 1.24 -10.33
C CYS A 221 -11.86 -0.11 -10.90
N SER A 222 -12.37 -0.49 -12.08
CA SER A 222 -12.12 -1.81 -12.72
C SER A 222 -10.64 -2.15 -13.00
N LYS A 223 -9.73 -1.18 -12.90
CA LYS A 223 -8.28 -1.34 -13.12
C LYS A 223 -7.49 -1.57 -11.84
N LEU A 224 -8.15 -1.71 -10.68
CA LEU A 224 -7.49 -1.97 -9.42
C LEU A 224 -6.66 -3.26 -9.50
N GLU A 225 -5.39 -3.13 -9.13
CA GLU A 225 -4.44 -4.21 -8.97
C GLU A 225 -4.19 -4.49 -7.48
N GLU A 226 -4.24 -3.44 -6.64
CA GLU A 226 -4.00 -3.54 -5.20
C GLU A 226 -5.05 -2.77 -4.41
N VAL A 227 -5.63 -3.43 -3.42
CA VAL A 227 -6.59 -2.84 -2.48
C VAL A 227 -6.17 -3.17 -1.06
N ASN A 228 -5.89 -2.14 -0.28
CA ASN A 228 -5.69 -2.22 1.15
C ASN A 228 -6.80 -1.44 1.87
N ILE A 229 -7.66 -2.16 2.58
CA ILE A 229 -8.77 -1.60 3.35
C ILE A 229 -8.74 -2.17 4.77
N ASN A 230 -7.53 -2.32 5.32
CA ASN A 230 -7.33 -2.87 6.64
C ASN A 230 -7.88 -1.95 7.77
N ARG A 231 -8.16 -2.55 8.93
CA ARG A 231 -8.57 -1.86 10.17
C ARG A 231 -9.80 -0.95 10.00
N ASN A 232 -10.74 -1.38 9.19
CA ASN A 232 -12.03 -0.71 9.03
C ASN A 232 -13.14 -1.48 9.76
N ARG A 233 -14.40 -1.07 9.57
CA ARG A 233 -15.58 -1.79 10.08
C ARG A 233 -16.51 -2.26 8.97
N LEU A 234 -15.92 -2.66 7.84
CA LEU A 234 -16.68 -3.17 6.71
C LEU A 234 -17.33 -4.51 7.09
N THR A 235 -18.63 -4.61 6.83
CA THR A 235 -19.40 -5.86 7.00
C THR A 235 -19.51 -6.66 5.70
N SER A 236 -19.25 -6.00 4.58
CA SER A 236 -19.27 -6.56 3.22
C SER A 236 -18.26 -5.83 2.35
N LEU A 237 -17.65 -6.55 1.42
CA LEU A 237 -16.77 -6.03 0.39
C LEU A 237 -17.13 -6.71 -0.94
N SER A 238 -17.51 -5.93 -1.95
CA SER A 238 -17.68 -6.46 -3.30
C SER A 238 -16.40 -6.28 -4.09
N LEU A 239 -15.88 -7.36 -4.67
CA LEU A 239 -14.75 -7.38 -5.59
C LEU A 239 -15.18 -7.71 -7.02
N GLU A 240 -16.49 -7.65 -7.29
CA GLU A 240 -17.05 -7.95 -8.60
C GLU A 240 -16.48 -7.00 -9.66
N GLY A 241 -16.08 -7.57 -10.81
CA GLY A 241 -15.50 -6.81 -11.92
C GLY A 241 -14.02 -6.43 -11.73
N LEU A 242 -13.42 -6.66 -10.57
CA LEU A 242 -12.02 -6.33 -10.26
C LEU A 242 -11.05 -7.44 -10.68
N SER A 243 -11.13 -7.86 -11.94
CA SER A 243 -10.36 -9.00 -12.48
C SER A 243 -8.84 -8.81 -12.54
N ALA A 244 -8.38 -7.55 -12.46
CA ALA A 244 -6.97 -7.18 -12.44
C ALA A 244 -6.33 -7.25 -11.04
N LEU A 245 -7.12 -7.48 -9.98
CA LEU A 245 -6.61 -7.54 -8.61
C LEU A 245 -5.55 -8.63 -8.44
N LYS A 246 -4.40 -8.22 -7.91
CA LYS A 246 -3.24 -9.05 -7.56
C LYS A 246 -3.07 -9.14 -6.05
N SER A 247 -3.46 -8.11 -5.31
CA SER A 247 -3.33 -8.05 -3.85
C SER A 247 -4.58 -7.47 -3.20
N VAL A 248 -5.09 -8.15 -2.18
CA VAL A 248 -6.17 -7.66 -1.33
C VAL A 248 -5.77 -7.82 0.13
N ASP A 249 -5.74 -6.72 0.86
CA ASP A 249 -5.67 -6.69 2.31
C ASP A 249 -6.97 -6.10 2.88
N CYS A 250 -7.77 -6.95 3.52
CA CYS A 250 -8.97 -6.56 4.24
C CYS A 250 -8.91 -6.95 5.72
N THR A 251 -7.69 -7.00 6.27
CA THR A 251 -7.38 -7.32 7.66
C THR A 251 -8.18 -6.50 8.66
N ASN A 252 -8.57 -7.07 9.80
CA ASN A 252 -9.21 -6.36 10.90
C ASN A 252 -10.48 -5.62 10.46
N ASN A 253 -11.41 -6.37 9.88
CA ASN A 253 -12.74 -5.88 9.49
C ASN A 253 -13.83 -6.75 10.16
N ALA A 254 -15.09 -6.59 9.74
CA ALA A 254 -16.21 -7.37 10.23
C ALA A 254 -16.87 -8.19 9.10
N LEU A 255 -16.11 -8.60 8.08
CA LEU A 255 -16.64 -9.32 6.91
C LEU A 255 -17.19 -10.68 7.33
N ALA A 256 -18.45 -10.95 6.97
CA ALA A 256 -19.08 -12.26 7.20
C ALA A 256 -18.87 -13.25 6.03
N SER A 257 -18.62 -12.70 4.84
CA SER A 257 -18.31 -13.42 3.61
C SER A 257 -17.40 -12.58 2.73
N LEU A 258 -16.61 -13.25 1.89
CA LEU A 258 -15.77 -12.61 0.88
C LEU A 258 -15.81 -13.47 -0.38
N ASP A 259 -16.27 -12.91 -1.50
CA ASP A 259 -16.27 -13.56 -2.80
C ASP A 259 -15.07 -13.07 -3.62
N ILE A 260 -14.20 -14.01 -3.98
CA ILE A 260 -12.97 -13.78 -4.77
C ILE A 260 -13.01 -14.51 -6.12
N SER A 261 -14.14 -15.09 -6.50
CA SER A 261 -14.26 -15.92 -7.72
C SER A 261 -13.95 -15.16 -9.02
N GLY A 262 -14.18 -13.84 -9.03
CA GLY A 262 -13.83 -12.95 -10.14
C GLY A 262 -12.36 -12.49 -10.17
N CYS A 263 -11.60 -12.70 -9.09
CA CYS A 263 -10.25 -12.18 -8.90
C CYS A 263 -9.18 -13.17 -9.41
N THR A 264 -9.25 -13.55 -10.68
CA THR A 264 -8.40 -14.62 -11.27
C THR A 264 -6.89 -14.30 -11.28
N ALA A 265 -6.51 -13.02 -11.19
CA ALA A 265 -5.13 -12.57 -11.08
C ALA A 265 -4.60 -12.49 -9.63
N LEU A 266 -5.45 -12.79 -8.63
CA LEU A 266 -5.12 -12.60 -7.21
C LEU A 266 -3.95 -13.49 -6.81
N ALA A 267 -2.88 -12.86 -6.34
CA ALA A 267 -1.66 -13.50 -5.89
C ALA A 267 -1.53 -13.48 -4.36
N VAL A 268 -2.06 -12.45 -3.71
CA VAL A 268 -2.00 -12.26 -2.26
C VAL A 268 -3.39 -11.93 -1.73
N LEU A 269 -3.85 -12.70 -0.75
CA LEU A 269 -5.07 -12.40 0.00
C LEU A 269 -4.76 -12.41 1.50
N ASN A 270 -4.99 -11.27 2.15
CA ASN A 270 -4.99 -11.16 3.59
C ASN A 270 -6.39 -10.75 4.07
N CYS A 271 -7.10 -11.69 4.70
CA CYS A 271 -8.40 -11.48 5.33
C CYS A 271 -8.38 -11.81 6.83
N TYR A 272 -7.20 -11.66 7.45
CA TYR A 272 -6.99 -11.84 8.88
C TYR A 272 -7.99 -11.04 9.74
N ASP A 273 -8.41 -11.60 10.88
CA ASP A 273 -9.28 -10.94 11.86
C ASP A 273 -10.56 -10.37 11.25
N ASN A 274 -11.41 -11.30 10.82
CA ASN A 274 -12.73 -11.05 10.25
C ASN A 274 -13.75 -12.05 10.85
N ASN A 275 -14.98 -12.08 10.33
CA ASN A 275 -16.03 -12.99 10.76
C ASN A 275 -16.37 -14.05 9.69
N LEU A 276 -15.43 -14.39 8.80
CA LEU A 276 -15.66 -15.34 7.72
C LEU A 276 -15.97 -16.73 8.28
N THR A 277 -17.03 -17.35 7.79
CA THR A 277 -17.44 -18.72 8.19
C THR A 277 -17.06 -19.77 7.15
N ALA A 278 -16.81 -19.34 5.92
CA ALA A 278 -16.28 -20.13 4.84
C ALA A 278 -15.43 -19.24 3.93
N LEU A 279 -14.48 -19.84 3.22
CA LEU A 279 -13.73 -19.20 2.15
C LEU A 279 -13.59 -20.19 1.00
N ASP A 280 -14.08 -19.80 -0.17
CA ASP A 280 -13.91 -20.55 -1.40
C ASP A 280 -12.92 -19.80 -2.30
N ALA A 281 -11.75 -20.40 -2.49
CA ALA A 281 -10.71 -19.91 -3.40
C ALA A 281 -10.48 -20.89 -4.56
N ASP A 282 -11.46 -21.75 -4.86
CA ASP A 282 -11.35 -22.69 -5.96
C ASP A 282 -11.08 -21.95 -7.27
N GLY A 283 -10.07 -22.42 -8.02
CA GLY A 283 -9.67 -21.81 -9.29
C GLY A 283 -8.82 -20.55 -9.17
N CYS A 284 -8.48 -20.07 -7.97
CA CYS A 284 -7.51 -18.98 -7.75
C CYS A 284 -6.06 -19.44 -8.02
N GLY A 285 -5.77 -19.91 -9.25
CA GLY A 285 -4.49 -20.52 -9.63
C GLY A 285 -3.29 -19.56 -9.69
N SER A 286 -3.51 -18.27 -9.45
CA SER A 286 -2.44 -17.27 -9.28
C SER A 286 -2.06 -17.06 -7.82
N LEU A 287 -2.88 -17.55 -6.86
CA LEU A 287 -2.71 -17.30 -5.43
C LEU A 287 -1.41 -17.94 -4.94
N ARG A 288 -0.60 -17.12 -4.27
CA ARG A 288 0.71 -17.47 -3.70
C ARG A 288 0.71 -17.38 -2.19
N GLU A 289 -0.05 -16.44 -1.64
CA GLU A 289 -0.11 -16.19 -0.21
C GLU A 289 -1.56 -16.01 0.22
N LEU A 290 -1.96 -16.74 1.26
CA LEU A 290 -3.28 -16.64 1.87
C LEU A 290 -3.16 -16.56 3.38
N ASN A 291 -3.58 -15.44 3.96
CA ASN A 291 -3.78 -15.32 5.40
C ASN A 291 -5.27 -15.17 5.70
N CYS A 292 -5.88 -16.23 6.24
CA CYS A 292 -7.27 -16.24 6.68
C CYS A 292 -7.39 -16.56 8.17
N ALA A 293 -6.33 -16.33 8.94
CA ALA A 293 -6.31 -16.60 10.38
C ALA A 293 -7.26 -15.66 11.14
N HIS A 294 -7.59 -16.02 12.38
CA HIS A 294 -8.53 -15.29 13.24
C HIS A 294 -9.87 -15.03 12.55
N ASN A 295 -10.50 -16.11 12.11
CA ASN A 295 -11.84 -16.06 11.53
C ASN A 295 -12.71 -17.15 12.19
N LYS A 296 -13.84 -17.50 11.59
CA LYS A 296 -14.74 -18.57 12.03
C LYS A 296 -14.86 -19.66 10.97
N ILE A 297 -13.84 -19.80 10.10
CA ILE A 297 -13.90 -20.64 8.91
C ILE A 297 -14.03 -22.10 9.32
N ALA A 298 -15.14 -22.71 8.95
CA ALA A 298 -15.38 -24.15 9.09
C ALA A 298 -15.23 -24.91 7.76
N SER A 299 -15.30 -24.19 6.63
CA SER A 299 -15.15 -24.72 5.28
C SER A 299 -14.17 -23.88 4.48
N LEU A 300 -13.06 -24.48 4.07
CA LEU A 300 -12.02 -23.85 3.25
C LEU A 300 -11.78 -24.69 2.00
N SER A 301 -12.03 -24.12 0.83
CA SER A 301 -11.81 -24.77 -0.48
C SER A 301 -10.68 -24.07 -1.22
N LEU A 302 -9.67 -24.83 -1.64
CA LEU A 302 -8.44 -24.34 -2.28
C LEU A 302 -8.10 -25.13 -3.55
N ARG A 303 -9.08 -25.73 -4.22
CA ARG A 303 -8.86 -26.58 -5.38
C ARG A 303 -8.31 -25.75 -6.54
N GLY A 304 -7.16 -26.17 -7.08
CA GLY A 304 -6.50 -25.46 -8.17
C GLY A 304 -5.65 -24.27 -7.73
N CYS A 305 -5.47 -24.04 -6.43
CA CYS A 305 -4.48 -23.10 -5.88
C CYS A 305 -3.06 -23.69 -5.95
N ASP A 306 -2.65 -24.17 -7.12
CA ASP A 306 -1.43 -24.97 -7.30
C ASP A 306 -0.14 -24.17 -7.07
N LYS A 307 -0.23 -22.83 -7.08
CA LYS A 307 0.89 -21.90 -6.83
C LYS A 307 0.97 -21.40 -5.39
N LEU A 308 0.07 -21.84 -4.50
CA LEU A 308 0.04 -21.38 -3.12
C LEU A 308 1.33 -21.83 -2.41
N LEU A 309 2.09 -20.87 -1.88
CA LEU A 309 3.39 -21.08 -1.23
C LEU A 309 3.26 -21.02 0.28
N THR A 310 2.47 -20.07 0.77
CA THR A 310 2.26 -19.82 2.19
C THR A 310 0.77 -19.73 2.50
N ILE A 311 0.37 -20.34 3.61
CA ILE A 311 -0.98 -20.21 4.12
C ILE A 311 -0.98 -20.10 5.64
N SER A 312 -1.81 -19.21 6.18
CA SER A 312 -2.12 -19.13 7.60
C SER A 312 -3.60 -19.38 7.82
N ILE A 313 -3.91 -20.45 8.59
CA ILE A 313 -5.27 -20.88 8.91
C ILE A 313 -5.57 -20.82 10.41
N SER A 314 -4.65 -20.31 11.22
CA SER A 314 -4.76 -20.31 12.68
C SER A 314 -6.04 -19.66 13.19
N ASP A 315 -6.49 -20.06 14.37
CA ASP A 315 -7.65 -19.47 15.05
C ASP A 315 -8.90 -19.44 14.14
N ASN A 316 -9.27 -20.64 13.65
CA ASN A 316 -10.48 -20.92 12.87
C ASN A 316 -11.24 -22.12 13.46
N ASN A 317 -12.28 -22.59 12.77
CA ASN A 317 -13.13 -23.72 13.20
C ASN A 317 -12.98 -24.95 12.28
N LEU A 318 -11.80 -25.13 11.68
CA LEU A 318 -11.55 -26.22 10.72
C LEU A 318 -11.53 -27.58 11.43
N GLN A 319 -12.24 -28.55 10.85
CA GLN A 319 -12.19 -29.92 11.36
C GLN A 319 -10.99 -30.69 10.83
N THR A 320 -10.66 -30.49 9.55
CA THR A 320 -9.55 -31.15 8.87
C THR A 320 -8.92 -30.17 7.89
N PHE A 321 -7.62 -30.31 7.66
CA PHE A 321 -6.92 -29.63 6.57
C PHE A 321 -5.89 -30.59 5.98
N ASP A 322 -5.85 -30.68 4.65
CA ASP A 322 -4.94 -31.57 3.93
C ASP A 322 -3.98 -30.75 3.06
N PRO A 323 -2.77 -30.43 3.58
CA PRO A 323 -1.81 -29.64 2.82
C PRO A 323 -1.20 -30.42 1.64
N SER A 324 -1.34 -31.75 1.60
CA SER A 324 -0.77 -32.58 0.52
C SER A 324 -1.45 -32.37 -0.83
N ALA A 325 -2.67 -31.81 -0.82
CA ALA A 325 -3.40 -31.43 -2.03
C ALA A 325 -2.84 -30.16 -2.70
N LEU A 326 -1.94 -29.42 -2.03
CA LEU A 326 -1.36 -28.17 -2.50
C LEU A 326 0.10 -28.39 -2.92
N PRO A 327 0.39 -28.61 -4.22
CA PRO A 327 1.67 -29.13 -4.67
C PRO A 327 2.85 -28.18 -4.47
N SER A 328 2.62 -26.87 -4.39
CA SER A 328 3.67 -25.86 -4.19
C SER A 328 3.77 -25.34 -2.75
N LEU A 329 2.90 -25.80 -1.85
CA LEU A 329 2.86 -25.26 -0.49
C LEU A 329 4.18 -25.56 0.23
N LYS A 330 4.76 -24.53 0.84
CA LYS A 330 6.03 -24.59 1.56
C LYS A 330 5.85 -24.36 3.05
N VAL A 331 5.00 -23.41 3.42
CA VAL A 331 4.79 -22.96 4.80
C VAL A 331 3.31 -22.95 5.13
N LEU A 332 2.95 -23.59 6.24
CA LEU A 332 1.63 -23.58 6.84
C LEU A 332 1.72 -23.08 8.27
N SER A 333 1.09 -21.95 8.56
CA SER A 333 0.93 -21.44 9.91
C SER A 333 -0.38 -21.96 10.51
N CYS A 334 -0.24 -22.85 11.49
CA CYS A 334 -1.31 -23.30 12.39
C CYS A 334 -0.71 -23.86 13.70
N GLY A 335 -1.29 -23.49 14.83
CA GLY A 335 -1.04 -24.01 16.16
C GLY A 335 -1.80 -25.29 16.48
N SER A 336 -1.62 -25.77 17.71
CA SER A 336 -2.37 -26.91 18.24
C SER A 336 -3.82 -26.51 18.51
N GLY A 337 -4.77 -27.25 17.94
CA GLY A 337 -6.21 -27.00 18.13
C GLY A 337 -6.87 -26.16 17.04
N ASP A 338 -6.09 -25.59 16.11
CA ASP A 338 -6.64 -24.86 14.95
C ASP A 338 -7.36 -25.78 13.96
N VAL A 339 -6.98 -27.05 13.95
CA VAL A 339 -7.64 -28.12 13.20
C VAL A 339 -7.91 -29.27 14.17
N ALA A 340 -9.11 -29.84 14.13
CA ALA A 340 -9.49 -30.94 15.03
C ALA A 340 -8.67 -32.23 14.78
N ASP A 341 -8.37 -32.54 13.51
CA ASP A 341 -7.47 -33.63 13.11
C ASP A 341 -6.18 -33.08 12.47
N MET A 342 -5.08 -33.17 13.22
CA MET A 342 -3.76 -32.71 12.81
C MET A 342 -2.95 -33.76 12.03
N SER A 343 -3.43 -35.00 11.91
CA SER A 343 -2.64 -36.14 11.39
C SER A 343 -2.05 -35.90 10.00
N LYS A 344 -2.81 -35.24 9.12
CA LYS A 344 -2.37 -34.89 7.76
C LYS A 344 -1.28 -33.81 7.76
N ILE A 345 -1.40 -32.83 8.64
CA ILE A 345 -0.41 -31.75 8.79
C ILE A 345 0.90 -32.31 9.36
N GLU A 346 0.80 -33.15 10.39
CA GLU A 346 1.93 -33.86 11.01
C GLU A 346 2.64 -34.81 10.02
N ALA A 347 1.89 -35.46 9.13
CA ALA A 347 2.45 -36.27 8.06
C ALA A 347 3.16 -35.41 7.00
N TRP A 348 2.63 -34.22 6.69
CA TRP A 348 3.11 -33.32 5.64
C TRP A 348 4.38 -32.54 6.02
N GLY A 349 4.45 -31.98 7.23
CA GLY A 349 5.46 -31.00 7.60
C GLY A 349 6.21 -31.28 8.91
N ILE A 350 7.20 -30.45 9.20
CA ILE A 350 7.89 -30.34 10.49
C ILE A 350 7.84 -28.89 10.97
N LYS A 351 7.82 -28.66 12.28
CA LYS A 351 7.78 -27.30 12.82
C LYS A 351 9.14 -26.63 12.76
N ASP A 352 9.18 -25.36 12.37
CA ASP A 352 10.35 -24.49 12.51
C ASP A 352 10.46 -23.92 13.95
N GLY A 353 11.50 -23.11 14.18
CA GLY A 353 11.74 -22.46 15.48
C GLY A 353 10.67 -21.43 15.88
N ASN A 354 9.83 -21.00 14.93
CA ASN A 354 8.75 -20.03 15.13
C ASN A 354 7.37 -20.71 15.27
N GLY A 355 7.32 -22.05 15.16
CA GLY A 355 6.11 -22.84 15.32
C GLY A 355 5.30 -23.06 14.02
N ALA A 356 5.76 -22.56 12.88
CA ALA A 356 5.14 -22.79 11.58
C ALA A 356 5.53 -24.18 11.02
N TRP A 357 4.64 -24.81 10.27
CA TRP A 357 4.91 -26.08 9.60
C TRP A 357 5.59 -25.85 8.26
N ILE A 358 6.77 -26.43 8.10
CA ILE A 358 7.54 -26.44 6.85
C ILE A 358 7.45 -27.83 6.22
N ARG A 359 7.27 -27.87 4.90
CA ARG A 359 7.18 -29.12 4.16
C ARG A 359 8.46 -29.96 4.31
N LYS A 360 8.31 -31.26 4.60
CA LYS A 360 9.43 -32.16 4.96
C LYS A 360 10.52 -32.31 3.90
N ASP A 361 10.18 -32.20 2.62
CA ASP A 361 11.13 -32.34 1.51
C ASP A 361 11.97 -31.08 1.26
N LEU A 362 11.73 -30.01 2.01
CA LEU A 362 12.47 -28.74 1.92
C LEU A 362 13.53 -28.56 3.03
N VAL A 363 13.58 -29.47 4.01
CA VAL A 363 14.47 -29.40 5.19
C VAL A 363 15.51 -30.52 5.14
#